data_AF-A0A7X6VPZ2-F1
#
_entry.id   AF-A0A7X6VPZ2-F1
#
_cell.length_a   1.000
_cell.length_b   1.000
_cell.length_c   1.000
_cell.angle_alpha   90.00
_cell.angle_beta   90.00
_cell.angle_gamma   90.00
#
_symmetry.space_group_name_H-M   'P 1'
#
loop_
_entity.id
_entity.type
_entity.pdbx_description
1 polymer ?
#
loop_
_entity_poly.entity_id
_entity_poly.type
_entity_poly.pdbx_seq_one_letter_code
_entity_poly.pdbx_strand_id
1 'polypeptide(L)'
;KQIYLRYKADFYLHPAATKFHHAYIGGLAHHTYTMLKMVDQFVDIYPFLNKDLLNGGIILHDISKIKEMTGVDGEYTKEGLLIGHIVMQTIEIFDVAKELGYQDFEEVLLLEHMIVSHHGQLNFGSPKRPQIAEALALWFFDTIDSKFSVLENEIKLTKENDFTTNIAVIDKTRFYKHKLTK
;
A
#
# COMPACT_ATOMS: atom_id res chain seq x y z
N LYS A 1 8.57 -14.87 3.64
CA LYS A 1 9.62 -14.34 4.56
C LYS A 1 10.91 -13.91 3.85
N GLN A 2 11.40 -14.67 2.85
CA GLN A 2 12.66 -14.35 2.14
C GLN A 2 12.67 -12.95 1.51
N ILE A 3 11.60 -12.56 0.79
CA ILE A 3 11.44 -11.21 0.21
C ILE A 3 11.62 -10.12 1.28
N TYR A 4 10.85 -10.17 2.36
CA TYR A 4 10.98 -9.21 3.47
C TYR A 4 12.40 -9.15 4.05
N LEU A 5 13.04 -10.30 4.28
CA LEU A 5 14.40 -10.32 4.81
C LEU A 5 15.42 -9.70 3.86
N ARG A 6 15.24 -9.88 2.54
CA ARG A 6 16.08 -9.31 1.49
C ARG A 6 16.06 -7.77 1.52
N TYR A 7 14.89 -7.18 1.80
CA TYR A 7 14.70 -5.72 1.79
C TYR A 7 14.51 -5.10 3.18
N LYS A 8 14.75 -5.84 4.26
CA LYS A 8 14.35 -5.45 5.62
C LYS A 8 14.91 -4.08 6.01
N ALA A 9 16.20 -3.84 5.78
CA ALA A 9 16.84 -2.60 6.18
C ALA A 9 16.20 -1.41 5.44
N ASP A 10 16.09 -1.52 4.11
CA ASP A 10 15.55 -0.45 3.28
C ASP A 10 14.05 -0.23 3.54
N PHE A 11 13.27 -1.27 3.80
CA PHE A 11 11.85 -1.18 4.13
C PHE A 11 11.55 -0.23 5.29
N TYR A 12 12.44 -0.18 6.29
CA TYR A 12 12.30 0.74 7.44
C TYR A 12 12.87 2.14 7.18
N LEU A 13 13.55 2.36 6.07
CA LEU A 13 14.16 3.65 5.71
C LEU A 13 13.46 4.32 4.53
N HIS A 14 12.73 3.56 3.72
CA HIS A 14 12.11 4.05 2.49
C HIS A 14 10.79 4.81 2.77
N PRO A 15 10.49 5.86 1.99
CA PRO A 15 9.15 6.46 1.96
C PRO A 15 8.16 5.53 1.25
N ALA A 16 6.86 5.69 1.54
CA ALA A 16 5.82 4.96 0.79
C ALA A 16 5.46 5.66 -0.54
N ALA A 17 5.75 6.94 -0.66
CA ALA A 17 5.50 7.73 -1.86
C ALA A 17 6.50 8.88 -1.97
N THR A 18 6.72 9.36 -3.19
CA THR A 18 7.56 10.55 -3.43
C THR A 18 6.90 11.84 -2.97
N LYS A 19 5.56 11.86 -2.90
CA LYS A 19 4.74 12.99 -2.47
C LYS A 19 3.49 12.48 -1.74
N PHE A 20 2.93 13.32 -0.88
CA PHE A 20 1.68 13.09 -0.15
C PHE A 20 1.79 12.08 1.01
N HIS A 21 1.18 10.90 0.89
CA HIS A 21 1.03 9.96 2.00
C HIS A 21 2.36 9.30 2.32
N HIS A 22 2.73 9.30 3.61
CA HIS A 22 3.93 8.61 4.08
C HIS A 22 5.22 8.95 3.30
N ALA A 23 5.33 10.19 2.81
CA ALA A 23 6.47 10.68 2.04
C ALA A 23 7.62 11.15 2.94
N TYR A 24 8.12 10.24 3.77
CA TYR A 24 9.21 10.48 4.72
C TYR A 24 9.93 9.15 5.07
N ILE A 25 11.12 9.22 5.68
CA ILE A 25 11.91 8.04 6.06
C ILE A 25 11.10 7.10 6.96
N GLY A 26 11.01 5.83 6.55
CA GLY A 26 10.21 4.80 7.24
C GLY A 26 8.71 4.89 6.97
N GLY A 27 8.30 5.72 6.02
CA GLY A 27 6.93 5.83 5.57
C GLY A 27 6.36 4.52 5.04
N LEU A 28 7.15 3.74 4.30
CA LEU A 28 6.72 2.46 3.73
C LEU A 28 6.33 1.45 4.82
N ALA A 29 7.16 1.33 5.85
CA ALA A 29 6.87 0.51 7.02
C ALA A 29 5.67 1.04 7.82
N HIS A 30 5.53 2.37 7.96
CA HIS A 30 4.38 2.96 8.66
C HIS A 30 3.06 2.64 7.95
N HIS A 31 3.01 2.86 6.62
CA HIS A 31 1.86 2.56 5.77
C HIS A 31 1.45 1.07 5.84
N THR A 32 2.43 0.17 5.70
CA THR A 32 2.16 -1.28 5.83
C THR A 32 1.61 -1.62 7.21
N TYR A 33 2.15 -1.02 8.27
CA TYR A 33 1.74 -1.28 9.65
C TYR A 33 0.32 -0.78 9.94
N THR A 34 -0.07 0.40 9.46
CA THR A 34 -1.43 0.94 9.64
C THR A 34 -2.46 0.11 8.89
N MET A 35 -2.13 -0.39 7.70
CA MET A 35 -2.98 -1.35 6.98
C MET A 35 -3.18 -2.66 7.76
N LEU A 36 -2.11 -3.24 8.32
CA LEU A 36 -2.20 -4.46 9.12
C LEU A 36 -3.07 -4.28 10.37
N LYS A 37 -3.12 -3.08 10.96
CA LYS A 37 -4.01 -2.79 12.09
C LYS A 37 -5.49 -2.88 11.76
N MET A 38 -5.87 -2.79 10.49
CA MET A 38 -7.27 -2.91 10.08
C MET A 38 -7.70 -4.37 9.89
N VAL A 39 -6.76 -5.29 9.73
CA VAL A 39 -7.04 -6.67 9.34
C VAL A 39 -7.84 -7.40 10.40
N ASP A 40 -7.38 -7.41 11.66
CA ASP A 40 -7.97 -8.23 12.73
C ASP A 40 -9.46 -7.97 12.91
N GLN A 41 -9.85 -6.70 13.04
CA GLN A 41 -11.26 -6.33 13.22
C GLN A 41 -12.07 -6.55 11.93
N PHE A 42 -11.46 -6.39 10.76
CA PHE A 42 -12.17 -6.55 9.49
C PHE A 42 -12.49 -8.02 9.20
N VAL A 43 -11.57 -8.95 9.51
CA VAL A 43 -11.82 -10.39 9.36
C VAL A 43 -12.80 -10.92 10.42
N ASP A 44 -12.87 -10.31 11.60
CA ASP A 44 -13.92 -10.63 12.59
C ASP A 44 -15.33 -10.25 12.07
N ILE A 45 -15.44 -9.14 11.34
CA ILE A 45 -16.71 -8.70 10.72
C ILE A 45 -17.02 -9.52 9.47
N TYR A 46 -16.00 -9.91 8.71
CA TYR A 46 -16.10 -10.64 7.44
C TYR A 46 -15.30 -11.97 7.47
N PRO A 47 -15.81 -13.01 8.17
CA PRO A 47 -15.06 -14.26 8.40
C PRO A 47 -14.75 -15.10 7.16
N PHE A 48 -15.30 -14.73 6.00
CA PHE A 48 -15.01 -15.39 4.73
C PHE A 48 -13.65 -15.00 4.14
N LEU A 49 -13.02 -13.94 4.68
CA LEU A 49 -11.68 -13.50 4.28
C LEU A 49 -10.61 -14.42 4.87
N ASN A 50 -9.64 -14.78 4.03
CA ASN A 50 -8.43 -15.43 4.49
C ASN A 50 -7.45 -14.39 5.07
N LYS A 51 -7.30 -14.42 6.40
CA LYS A 51 -6.42 -13.49 7.14
C LYS A 51 -4.95 -13.58 6.70
N ASP A 52 -4.44 -14.78 6.46
CA ASP A 52 -3.03 -14.98 6.12
C ASP A 52 -2.71 -14.48 4.72
N LEU A 53 -3.60 -14.74 3.75
CA LEU A 53 -3.49 -14.21 2.39
C LEU A 53 -3.57 -12.67 2.40
N LEU A 54 -4.51 -12.10 3.14
CA LEU A 54 -4.65 -10.65 3.26
C LEU A 54 -3.40 -10.00 3.89
N ASN A 55 -2.89 -10.55 5.00
CA ASN A 55 -1.64 -10.09 5.61
C ASN A 55 -0.45 -10.22 4.65
N GLY A 56 -0.36 -11.34 3.91
CA GLY A 56 0.67 -11.56 2.91
C GLY A 56 0.64 -10.51 1.80
N GLY A 57 -0.53 -10.23 1.24
CA GLY A 57 -0.71 -9.18 0.23
C GLY A 57 -0.36 -7.80 0.76
N ILE A 58 -0.81 -7.43 1.96
CA ILE A 58 -0.48 -6.13 2.58
C ILE A 58 1.03 -5.96 2.79
N ILE A 59 1.72 -6.98 3.32
CA ILE A 59 3.16 -6.89 3.56
C ILE A 59 3.96 -6.75 2.26
N LEU A 60 3.46 -7.31 1.15
CA LEU A 60 4.21 -7.41 -0.09
C LEU A 60 3.85 -6.34 -1.13
N HIS A 61 2.66 -5.75 -1.11
CA HIS A 61 2.15 -4.92 -2.23
C HIS A 61 3.13 -3.84 -2.68
N ASP A 62 3.77 -3.15 -1.74
CA ASP A 62 4.61 -1.99 -1.99
C ASP A 62 6.11 -2.20 -1.73
N ILE A 63 6.56 -3.39 -1.35
CA ILE A 63 7.98 -3.57 -0.95
C ILE A 63 8.94 -3.30 -2.11
N SER A 64 8.51 -3.50 -3.36
CA SER A 64 9.31 -3.15 -4.54
C SER A 64 9.45 -1.65 -4.80
N LYS A 65 8.77 -0.76 -4.04
CA LYS A 65 9.02 0.68 -4.09
C LYS A 65 10.48 1.02 -3.79
N ILE A 66 11.14 0.18 -2.98
CA ILE A 66 12.58 0.25 -2.67
C ILE A 66 13.46 0.22 -3.93
N LYS A 67 13.00 -0.45 -5.00
CA LYS A 67 13.67 -0.48 -6.31
C LYS A 67 13.10 0.55 -7.29
N GLU A 68 11.85 0.97 -7.09
CA GLU A 68 11.15 1.92 -7.96
C GLU A 68 11.65 3.35 -7.80
N MET A 69 12.00 3.76 -6.58
CA MET A 69 12.45 5.12 -6.27
C MET A 69 13.70 5.13 -5.40
N THR A 70 14.49 6.21 -5.50
CA THR A 70 15.63 6.50 -4.64
C THR A 70 15.08 6.91 -3.28
N GLY A 71 15.68 6.39 -2.20
CA GLY A 71 15.14 6.47 -0.83
C GLY A 71 14.67 7.86 -0.40
N VAL A 72 15.54 8.67 0.18
CA VAL A 72 15.13 9.95 0.78
C VAL A 72 14.87 11.02 -0.28
N ASP A 73 15.61 10.95 -1.39
CA ASP A 73 15.51 11.94 -2.47
C ASP A 73 14.23 11.77 -3.29
N GLY A 74 13.60 10.60 -3.25
CA GLY A 74 12.30 10.33 -3.85
C GLY A 74 12.31 10.42 -5.38
N GLU A 75 13.45 10.21 -6.03
CA GLU A 75 13.55 10.21 -7.50
C GLU A 75 13.26 8.82 -8.04
N TYR A 76 12.48 8.70 -9.11
CA TYR A 76 12.25 7.39 -9.71
C TYR A 76 13.52 6.83 -10.37
N THR A 77 13.77 5.54 -10.20
CA THR A 77 14.81 4.82 -10.94
C THR A 77 14.39 4.62 -12.39
N LYS A 78 15.34 4.30 -13.28
CA LYS A 78 15.05 3.98 -14.68
C LYS A 78 14.10 2.77 -14.77
N GLU A 79 14.36 1.74 -13.98
CA GLU A 79 13.50 0.57 -13.88
C GLU A 79 12.13 0.95 -13.30
N GLY A 80 12.07 1.80 -12.28
CA GLY A 80 10.82 2.29 -11.69
C GLY A 80 9.95 3.03 -12.69
N LEU A 81 10.55 3.90 -13.51
CA LEU A 81 9.84 4.62 -14.58
C LEU A 81 9.34 3.71 -15.70
N LEU A 82 10.10 2.68 -16.06
CA LEU A 82 9.77 1.82 -17.20
C LEU A 82 8.84 0.65 -16.83
N ILE A 83 8.95 0.13 -15.59
CA ILE A 83 8.30 -1.12 -15.16
C ILE A 83 7.34 -0.88 -13.99
N GLY A 84 7.75 -0.11 -12.99
CA GLY A 84 6.96 0.18 -11.79
C GLY A 84 6.90 -0.97 -10.77
N HIS A 85 6.63 -0.62 -9.50
CA HIS A 85 6.69 -1.56 -8.38
C HIS A 85 5.69 -2.71 -8.50
N ILE A 86 4.51 -2.51 -9.09
CA ILE A 86 3.49 -3.57 -9.26
C ILE A 86 4.06 -4.76 -10.04
N VAL A 87 4.67 -4.49 -11.19
CA VAL A 87 5.24 -5.52 -12.05
C VAL A 87 6.51 -6.10 -11.43
N MET A 88 7.39 -5.25 -10.89
CA MET A 88 8.60 -5.70 -10.19
C MET A 88 8.28 -6.66 -9.03
N GLN A 89 7.26 -6.33 -8.24
CA GLN A 89 6.86 -7.11 -7.09
C GLN A 89 6.25 -8.45 -7.48
N THR A 90 5.47 -8.46 -8.57
CA THR A 90 4.91 -9.71 -9.12
C THR A 90 6.03 -10.66 -9.57
N ILE A 91 7.05 -10.14 -10.28
CA ILE A 91 8.23 -10.91 -10.68
C ILE A 91 9.00 -11.44 -9.46
N GLU A 92 9.22 -10.60 -8.46
CA GLU A 92 9.94 -10.98 -7.23
C GLU A 92 9.21 -12.11 -6.47
N ILE A 93 7.88 -12.06 -6.42
CA ILE A 93 7.06 -13.12 -5.81
C ILE A 93 7.24 -14.42 -6.58
N PHE A 94 7.11 -14.39 -7.91
CA PHE A 94 7.25 -15.57 -8.75
C PHE A 94 8.64 -16.21 -8.62
N ASP A 95 9.71 -15.41 -8.70
CA ASP A 95 11.08 -15.89 -8.62
C ASP A 95 11.37 -16.54 -7.25
N VAL A 96 10.95 -15.92 -6.16
CA VAL A 96 11.11 -16.49 -4.82
C VAL A 96 10.24 -17.74 -4.63
N ALA A 97 9.03 -17.76 -5.18
CA ALA A 97 8.19 -18.96 -5.15
C ALA A 97 8.89 -20.12 -5.88
N LYS A 98 9.51 -19.85 -7.03
CA LYS A 98 10.27 -20.83 -7.80
C LYS A 98 11.51 -21.33 -7.06
N GLU A 99 12.26 -20.45 -6.40
CA GLU A 99 13.40 -20.83 -5.55
C GLU A 99 12.99 -21.77 -4.42
N LEU A 100 11.78 -21.60 -3.90
CA LEU A 100 11.20 -22.41 -2.81
C LEU A 100 10.48 -23.68 -3.30
N GLY A 101 10.28 -23.85 -4.61
CA GLY A 101 9.52 -24.95 -5.18
C GLY A 101 8.00 -24.82 -5.03
N TYR A 102 7.49 -23.60 -4.88
CA TYR A 102 6.06 -23.28 -4.70
C TYR A 102 5.42 -22.61 -5.92
N GLN A 103 6.13 -22.45 -7.03
CA GLN A 103 5.64 -21.66 -8.18
C GLN A 103 4.28 -22.13 -8.76
N ASP A 104 3.93 -23.41 -8.57
CA ASP A 104 2.69 -24.00 -9.10
C ASP A 104 1.54 -24.02 -8.05
N PHE A 105 1.76 -23.42 -6.87
CA PHE A 105 0.76 -23.36 -5.79
C PHE A 105 -0.23 -22.21 -6.04
N GLU A 106 -1.50 -22.44 -5.71
CA GLU A 106 -2.57 -21.46 -5.90
C GLU A 106 -2.30 -20.16 -5.12
N GLU A 107 -1.73 -20.26 -3.93
CA GLU A 107 -1.41 -19.12 -3.07
C GLU A 107 -0.46 -18.13 -3.75
N VAL A 108 0.44 -18.60 -4.61
CA VAL A 108 1.35 -17.73 -5.38
C VAL A 108 0.55 -16.93 -6.40
N LEU A 109 -0.32 -17.59 -7.17
CA LEU A 109 -1.19 -16.93 -8.14
C LEU A 109 -2.12 -15.91 -7.47
N LEU A 110 -2.67 -16.25 -6.29
CA LEU A 110 -3.53 -15.35 -5.54
C LEU A 110 -2.77 -14.13 -5.01
N LEU A 111 -1.55 -14.32 -4.49
CA LEU A 111 -0.69 -13.22 -4.08
C LEU A 111 -0.34 -12.32 -5.26
N GLU A 112 0.10 -12.88 -6.39
CA GLU A 112 0.35 -12.12 -7.62
C GLU A 112 -0.88 -11.31 -8.04
N HIS A 113 -2.07 -11.93 -8.02
CA HIS A 113 -3.33 -11.25 -8.32
C HIS A 113 -3.61 -10.09 -7.37
N MET A 114 -3.35 -10.25 -6.06
CA MET A 114 -3.45 -9.15 -5.11
C MET A 114 -2.52 -8.00 -5.51
N ILE A 115 -1.25 -8.26 -5.85
CA ILE A 115 -0.30 -7.20 -6.26
C ILE A 115 -0.77 -6.52 -7.55
N VAL A 116 -1.10 -7.25 -8.61
CA VAL A 116 -1.48 -6.65 -9.90
C VAL A 116 -2.85 -5.96 -9.89
N SER A 117 -3.59 -6.06 -8.79
CA SER A 117 -4.90 -5.44 -8.65
C SER A 117 -5.04 -4.46 -7.50
N HIS A 118 -4.00 -4.24 -6.68
CA HIS A 118 -4.13 -3.47 -5.43
C HIS A 118 -4.43 -1.98 -5.63
N HIS A 119 -4.09 -1.38 -6.78
CA HIS A 119 -4.53 -0.03 -7.15
C HIS A 119 -6.02 0.05 -7.52
N GLY A 120 -6.70 -1.10 -7.66
CA GLY A 120 -8.15 -1.22 -7.76
C GLY A 120 -8.75 -0.93 -9.13
N GLN A 121 -8.43 0.25 -9.68
CA GLN A 121 -8.98 0.74 -10.94
C GLN A 121 -7.90 0.86 -12.01
N LEU A 122 -8.28 0.58 -13.27
CA LEU A 122 -7.35 0.61 -14.40
C LEU A 122 -6.75 2.00 -14.62
N ASN A 123 -7.53 3.06 -14.41
CA ASN A 123 -7.10 4.45 -14.48
C ASN A 123 -6.18 4.88 -13.34
N PHE A 124 -6.03 4.07 -12.28
CA PHE A 124 -5.04 4.27 -11.23
C PHE A 124 -3.75 3.48 -11.48
N GLY A 125 -3.56 2.95 -12.69
CA GLY A 125 -2.37 2.20 -13.08
C GLY A 125 -2.43 0.72 -12.72
N SER A 126 -3.56 0.22 -12.22
CA SER A 126 -3.75 -1.20 -11.92
C SER A 126 -3.88 -2.02 -13.22
N PRO A 127 -3.05 -3.05 -13.46
CA PRO A 127 -3.21 -3.95 -14.62
C PRO A 127 -4.56 -4.70 -14.64
N LYS A 128 -5.06 -5.06 -13.46
CA LYS A 128 -6.33 -5.76 -13.25
C LYS A 128 -7.17 -5.09 -12.16
N ARG A 129 -8.46 -5.39 -12.15
CA ARG A 129 -9.33 -5.08 -11.01
C ARG A 129 -9.24 -6.20 -9.98
N PRO A 130 -9.53 -5.94 -8.69
CA PRO A 130 -9.67 -6.98 -7.69
C PRO A 130 -10.74 -7.99 -8.11
N GLN A 131 -10.43 -9.28 -7.99
CA GLN A 131 -11.32 -10.40 -8.36
C GLN A 131 -11.38 -11.49 -7.30
N ILE A 132 -10.72 -11.24 -6.15
CA ILE A 132 -10.86 -12.02 -4.92
C ILE A 132 -11.10 -11.04 -3.77
N ALA A 133 -11.67 -11.53 -2.68
CA ALA A 133 -12.10 -10.70 -1.57
C ALA A 133 -10.94 -9.99 -0.86
N GLU A 134 -9.82 -10.68 -0.72
CA GLU A 134 -8.60 -10.17 -0.09
C GLU A 134 -7.98 -9.06 -0.93
N ALA A 135 -7.97 -9.19 -2.25
CA ALA A 135 -7.50 -8.13 -3.15
C ALA A 135 -8.40 -6.88 -3.06
N LEU A 136 -9.71 -7.08 -2.93
CA LEU A 136 -10.66 -5.97 -2.76
C LEU A 136 -10.43 -5.25 -1.43
N ALA A 137 -10.22 -6.01 -0.34
CA ALA A 137 -9.89 -5.47 0.97
C ALA A 137 -8.55 -4.72 0.93
N LEU A 138 -7.51 -5.31 0.32
CA LEU A 138 -6.19 -4.68 0.17
C LEU A 138 -6.30 -3.31 -0.52
N TRP A 139 -6.99 -3.24 -1.66
CA TRP A 139 -7.20 -1.98 -2.37
C TRP A 139 -7.86 -0.91 -1.49
N PHE A 140 -8.91 -1.30 -0.75
CA PHE A 140 -9.57 -0.36 0.14
C PHE A 140 -8.70 0.06 1.31
N PHE A 141 -7.94 -0.85 1.92
CA PHE A 141 -7.06 -0.53 3.04
C PHE A 141 -5.96 0.44 2.62
N ASP A 142 -5.33 0.20 1.48
CA ASP A 142 -4.34 1.12 0.91
C ASP A 142 -4.98 2.49 0.64
N THR A 143 -6.13 2.51 -0.03
CA THR A 143 -6.84 3.77 -0.34
C THR A 143 -7.24 4.54 0.93
N ILE A 144 -7.73 3.84 1.95
CA ILE A 144 -8.13 4.43 3.24
C ILE A 144 -6.91 5.03 3.91
N ASP A 145 -5.84 4.26 4.10
CA ASP A 145 -4.65 4.72 4.79
C ASP A 145 -4.00 5.91 4.07
N SER A 146 -3.80 5.78 2.76
CA SER A 146 -3.22 6.82 1.91
C SER A 146 -4.01 8.14 1.95
N LYS A 147 -5.35 8.09 1.98
CA LYS A 147 -6.18 9.31 2.07
C LYS A 147 -6.23 9.87 3.48
N PHE A 148 -6.42 9.02 4.50
CA PHE A 148 -6.56 9.47 5.88
C PHE A 148 -5.25 10.00 6.46
N SER A 149 -4.10 9.44 6.06
CA SER A 149 -2.77 9.96 6.42
C SER A 149 -2.58 11.41 5.97
N VAL A 150 -2.97 11.73 4.72
CA VAL A 150 -2.92 13.10 4.20
C VAL A 150 -3.94 14.00 4.89
N LEU A 151 -5.18 13.52 5.06
CA LEU A 151 -6.22 14.28 5.75
C LEU A 151 -5.85 14.60 7.19
N GLU A 152 -5.26 13.65 7.93
CA GLU A 152 -4.84 13.85 9.31
C GLU A 152 -3.82 14.99 9.41
N ASN A 153 -2.83 15.01 8.51
CA ASN A 153 -1.83 16.07 8.45
C ASN A 153 -2.46 17.43 8.14
N GLU A 154 -3.35 17.52 7.16
CA GLU A 154 -4.05 18.77 6.81
C GLU A 154 -4.94 19.26 7.95
N ILE A 155 -5.66 18.37 8.63
CA ILE A 155 -6.51 18.71 9.78
C ILE A 155 -5.66 19.19 10.97
N LYS A 156 -4.47 18.61 11.20
CA LYS A 156 -3.55 19.09 12.25
C LYS A 156 -3.13 20.55 12.01
N LEU A 157 -2.89 20.92 10.76
CA LEU A 157 -2.51 22.29 10.36
C LEU A 157 -3.69 23.27 10.30
N THR A 158 -4.93 22.77 10.21
CA THR A 158 -6.15 23.57 10.09
C THR A 158 -6.59 24.12 11.45
N LYS A 159 -7.07 25.37 11.49
CA LYS A 159 -7.64 25.98 12.70
C LYS A 159 -9.00 25.34 13.04
N GLU A 160 -9.35 25.30 14.32
CA GLU A 160 -10.68 24.84 14.72
C GLU A 160 -11.78 25.71 14.06
N ASN A 161 -12.89 25.08 13.70
CA ASN A 161 -14.01 25.70 13.00
C ASN A 161 -13.66 26.29 11.63
N ASP A 162 -12.59 25.80 10.98
CA ASP A 162 -12.20 26.19 9.63
C ASP A 162 -12.10 24.97 8.72
N PHE A 163 -11.89 25.20 7.43
CA PHE A 163 -11.70 24.17 6.41
C PHE A 163 -10.24 24.02 6.04
N THR A 164 -9.83 22.78 5.75
CA THR A 164 -8.53 22.49 5.14
C THR A 164 -8.36 23.21 3.79
N THR A 165 -7.13 23.19 3.28
CA THR A 165 -6.88 23.43 1.86
C THR A 165 -7.47 22.30 1.00
N ASN A 166 -7.45 22.46 -0.33
CA ASN A 166 -7.91 21.40 -1.24
C ASN A 166 -6.94 20.21 -1.19
N ILE A 167 -7.45 19.03 -0.84
CA ILE A 167 -6.62 17.83 -0.73
C ILE A 167 -6.64 17.06 -2.05
N ALA A 168 -5.52 17.09 -2.78
CA ALA A 168 -5.44 16.54 -4.15
C ALA A 168 -5.81 15.05 -4.24
N VAL A 169 -5.37 14.23 -3.28
CA VAL A 169 -5.63 12.78 -3.25
C VAL A 169 -7.07 12.42 -2.82
N ILE A 170 -7.87 13.41 -2.45
CA ILE A 170 -9.29 13.25 -2.05
C ILE A 170 -10.16 14.16 -2.94
N ASP A 171 -9.97 14.05 -4.25
CA ASP A 171 -10.76 14.77 -5.27
C ASP A 171 -10.77 16.30 -5.08
N LYS A 172 -9.68 16.85 -4.54
CA LYS A 172 -9.53 18.28 -4.19
C LYS A 172 -10.60 18.77 -3.20
N THR A 173 -11.13 17.87 -2.39
CA THR A 173 -12.14 18.17 -1.37
C THR A 173 -11.49 18.91 -0.18
N ARG A 174 -12.25 19.83 0.42
CA ARG A 174 -11.92 20.49 1.68
C ARG A 174 -12.70 19.86 2.82
N PHE A 175 -12.06 19.72 3.98
CA PHE A 175 -12.66 19.12 5.16
C PHE A 175 -12.78 20.13 6.29
N TYR A 176 -13.91 20.12 6.99
CA TYR A 176 -14.16 21.00 8.12
C TYR A 176 -13.59 20.41 9.42
N LYS A 177 -12.82 21.20 10.17
CA LYS A 177 -12.29 20.82 11.48
C LYS A 177 -13.28 21.21 12.59
N HIS A 178 -14.09 20.24 13.01
CA HIS A 178 -15.05 20.42 14.10
C HIS A 178 -14.40 20.35 15.50
N LYS A 179 -15.14 20.78 16.53
CA LYS A 179 -14.69 20.75 17.95
C LYS A 179 -15.08 19.50 18.75
N LEU A 180 -15.87 18.59 18.17
CA LEU A 180 -16.27 17.37 18.86
C LEU A 180 -15.04 16.50 19.17
N THR A 181 -14.91 16.07 20.41
CA THR A 181 -13.89 15.11 20.86
C THR A 181 -14.48 13.71 20.98
N LYS A 182 -13.63 12.69 20.80
CA LYS A 182 -13.99 11.28 20.96
C LYS A 182 -14.21 10.93 22.43
#